data_AF-A0A1R3KT56-F1
#
_entry.id   AF-A0A1R3KT56-F1
#
_cell.length_a   1.000
_cell.length_b   1.000
_cell.length_c   1.000
_cell.angle_alpha   90.00
_cell.angle_beta   90.00
_cell.angle_gamma   90.00
#
_symmetry.space_group_name_H-M   'P 1'
#
loop_
_entity.id
_entity.type
_entity.pdbx_description
1 polymer ?
#
loop_
_entity_poly.entity_id
_entity_poly.type
_entity_poly.pdbx_seq_one_letter_code
_entity_poly.pdbx_strand_id
1 'polypeptide(L)'
;MQVALAIAIRYALTRRAFSVKPYEPELLLLDYPSHQRRLLPLVAKTYAMSFAANYLKMLYVKRSPQTNKTIHVVSSSFKAIFTWNTMHILQECREACGGQGLKTENRVGQLKGEYDVTTTFERDNNILMQQVSKALLAEYVAAQKKNKPFKGLGLEHMNKPCPVIPSQLTSTTLRCSQFQMDALCLRDVLLPISHKSQHVAKGESKEHAFIMSFKLAEDLGRAFSDRSIFQKFLEAEAILAVGSLKDVLGMLRSFVCLDLCGRCLISPIWVPIGGQCCFCEERNHKDLQ
;
A
#
# COMPACT_ATOMS: atom_id res chain seq x y z
N MET A 1 -15.68 -3.82 5.78
CA MET A 1 -15.12 -3.94 4.40
C MET A 1 -15.76 -5.09 3.61
N GLN A 2 -15.52 -6.34 3.98
CA GLN A 2 -15.97 -7.52 3.22
C GLN A 2 -17.49 -7.53 2.95
N VAL A 3 -18.30 -7.21 3.97
CA VAL A 3 -19.77 -7.14 3.85
C VAL A 3 -20.19 -6.09 2.81
N ALA A 4 -19.66 -4.87 2.90
CA ALA A 4 -20.02 -3.79 1.96
C ALA A 4 -19.60 -4.11 0.51
N LEU A 5 -18.41 -4.69 0.32
CA LEU A 5 -17.95 -5.14 -1.00
C LEU A 5 -18.82 -6.28 -1.53
N ALA A 6 -19.20 -7.24 -0.69
CA ALA A 6 -20.09 -8.33 -1.09
C ALA A 6 -21.46 -7.80 -1.52
N ILE A 7 -22.00 -6.80 -0.81
CA ILE A 7 -23.26 -6.13 -1.17
C ILE A 7 -23.11 -5.43 -2.52
N ALA A 8 -22.07 -4.60 -2.70
CA ALA A 8 -21.85 -3.86 -3.93
C ALA A 8 -21.64 -4.78 -5.15
N ILE A 9 -20.85 -5.84 -5.02
CA ILE A 9 -20.58 -6.79 -6.10
C ILE A 9 -21.83 -7.60 -6.45
N ARG A 10 -22.57 -8.10 -5.45
CA ARG A 10 -23.82 -8.83 -5.70
C ARG A 10 -24.87 -7.93 -6.34
N TYR A 11 -24.97 -6.68 -5.89
CA TYR A 11 -25.83 -5.69 -6.54
C TYR A 11 -25.41 -5.47 -8.00
N ALA A 12 -24.11 -5.31 -8.27
CA ALA A 12 -23.59 -5.10 -9.62
C ALA A 12 -23.81 -6.31 -10.57
N LEU A 13 -23.88 -7.52 -10.01
CA LEU A 13 -24.19 -8.77 -10.74
C LEU A 13 -25.68 -8.96 -11.05
N THR A 14 -26.56 -8.11 -10.51
CA THR A 14 -28.02 -8.22 -10.71
C THR A 14 -28.59 -6.98 -11.37
N ARG A 15 -28.03 -5.80 -11.07
CA ARG A 15 -28.48 -4.53 -11.60
C ARG A 15 -28.01 -4.36 -13.03
N ARG A 16 -28.96 -4.03 -13.90
CA ARG A 16 -28.70 -3.62 -15.28
C ARG A 16 -28.92 -2.13 -15.46
N ALA A 17 -28.20 -1.53 -16.41
CA ALA A 17 -28.41 -0.16 -16.84
C ALA A 17 -27.78 0.03 -18.22
N PHE A 18 -28.51 0.67 -19.14
CA PHE A 18 -28.05 0.98 -20.50
C PHE A 18 -27.74 -0.25 -21.37
N SER A 19 -28.04 -0.13 -22.66
CA SER A 19 -27.69 -1.12 -23.68
C SER A 19 -26.60 -0.57 -24.60
N VAL A 20 -25.74 -1.45 -25.13
CA VAL A 20 -24.68 -1.04 -26.07
C VAL A 20 -25.27 -0.67 -27.42
N LYS A 21 -26.30 -1.41 -27.86
CA LYS A 21 -27.03 -1.14 -29.10
C LYS A 21 -28.53 -0.95 -28.84
N PRO A 22 -29.24 -0.25 -29.73
CA PRO A 22 -30.69 -0.24 -29.71
C PRO A 22 -31.25 -1.66 -29.74
N TYR A 23 -32.30 -1.91 -28.95
CA TYR A 23 -33.02 -3.20 -28.87
C TYR A 23 -32.23 -4.39 -28.28
N GLU A 24 -31.01 -4.19 -27.77
CA GLU A 24 -30.29 -5.20 -26.98
C GLU A 24 -30.66 -5.11 -25.49
N PRO A 25 -30.58 -6.21 -24.72
CA PRO A 25 -30.79 -6.17 -23.28
C PRO A 25 -29.74 -5.30 -22.59
N GLU A 26 -30.14 -4.63 -21.51
CA GLU A 26 -29.22 -3.81 -20.72
C GLU A 26 -28.08 -4.64 -20.14
N LEU A 27 -26.89 -4.06 -20.03
CA LEU A 27 -25.72 -4.72 -19.46
C LEU A 27 -25.78 -4.75 -17.93
N LEU A 28 -25.19 -5.78 -17.31
CA LEU A 28 -24.97 -5.77 -15.87
C LEU A 28 -23.95 -4.70 -15.51
N LEU A 29 -24.10 -4.08 -14.33
CA LEU A 29 -23.13 -3.08 -13.87
C LEU A 29 -21.71 -3.66 -13.77
N LEU A 30 -21.56 -4.93 -13.35
CA LEU A 30 -20.23 -5.54 -13.26
C LEU A 30 -19.59 -5.83 -14.64
N ASP A 31 -20.35 -5.80 -15.74
CA ASP A 31 -19.78 -5.96 -17.08
C ASP A 31 -19.06 -4.69 -17.56
N TYR A 32 -19.32 -3.55 -16.93
CA TYR A 32 -18.64 -2.30 -17.26
C TYR A 32 -17.19 -2.32 -16.74
N PRO A 33 -16.17 -2.12 -17.61
CA PRO A 33 -14.79 -2.03 -17.18
C PRO A 33 -14.56 -0.91 -16.16
N SER A 34 -15.30 0.19 -16.28
CA SER A 34 -15.26 1.28 -15.30
C SER A 34 -15.69 0.79 -13.92
N HIS A 35 -16.76 0.01 -13.80
CA HIS A 35 -17.27 -0.53 -12.54
C HIS A 35 -16.33 -1.58 -11.94
N GLN A 36 -15.76 -2.44 -12.79
CA GLN A 36 -14.75 -3.43 -12.38
C GLN A 36 -13.50 -2.75 -11.80
N ARG A 37 -12.99 -1.70 -12.46
CA ARG A 37 -11.79 -0.96 -12.01
C ARG A 37 -11.97 -0.29 -10.65
N ARG A 38 -13.20 0.05 -10.25
CA ARG A 38 -13.49 0.64 -8.91
C ARG A 38 -13.52 -0.42 -7.83
N LEU A 39 -14.20 -1.55 -8.07
CA LEU A 39 -14.50 -2.53 -7.03
C LEU A 39 -13.48 -3.67 -6.92
N LEU A 40 -12.99 -4.22 -8.03
CA LEU A 40 -12.13 -5.41 -8.00
C LEU A 40 -10.78 -5.17 -7.32
N PRO A 41 -10.08 -4.04 -7.53
CA PRO A 41 -8.87 -3.74 -6.77
C PRO A 41 -9.12 -3.64 -5.26
N LEU A 42 -10.30 -3.16 -4.85
CA LEU A 42 -10.69 -3.05 -3.44
C LEU A 42 -10.98 -4.41 -2.79
N VAL A 43 -11.51 -5.37 -3.56
CA VAL A 43 -11.59 -6.77 -3.13
C VAL A 43 -10.19 -7.30 -2.83
N ALA A 44 -9.27 -7.14 -3.78
CA ALA A 44 -7.90 -7.61 -3.64
C ALA A 44 -7.21 -6.99 -2.41
N LYS A 45 -7.39 -5.68 -2.22
CA LYS A 45 -6.89 -4.93 -1.06
C LYS A 45 -7.46 -5.43 0.26
N THR A 46 -8.74 -5.80 0.30
CA THR A 46 -9.40 -6.37 1.49
C THR A 46 -8.78 -7.71 1.89
N TYR A 47 -8.44 -8.57 0.93
CA TYR A 47 -7.71 -9.81 1.20
C TYR A 47 -6.30 -9.53 1.73
N ALA A 48 -5.57 -8.59 1.11
CA ALA A 48 -4.24 -8.19 1.55
C ALA A 48 -4.24 -7.72 3.02
N MET A 49 -5.17 -6.83 3.36
CA MET A 49 -5.32 -6.34 4.73
C MET A 49 -5.74 -7.46 5.70
N SER A 50 -6.53 -8.43 5.26
CA SER A 50 -6.93 -9.57 6.09
C SER A 50 -5.72 -10.47 6.43
N PHE A 51 -4.84 -10.75 5.47
CA PHE A 51 -3.59 -11.49 5.72
C PHE A 51 -2.65 -10.72 6.65
N ALA A 52 -2.50 -9.42 6.42
CA ALA A 52 -1.70 -8.55 7.27
C ALA A 52 -2.24 -8.45 8.71
N ALA A 53 -3.57 -8.38 8.89
CA ALA A 53 -4.21 -8.41 10.21
C ALA A 53 -3.95 -9.74 10.95
N ASN A 54 -4.06 -10.87 10.25
CA ASN A 54 -3.72 -12.18 10.83
C ASN A 54 -2.25 -12.26 11.25
N TYR A 55 -1.34 -11.72 10.44
CA TYR A 55 0.07 -11.61 10.81
C TYR A 55 0.27 -10.78 12.08
N LEU A 56 -0.35 -9.60 12.18
CA LEU A 56 -0.23 -8.75 13.37
C LEU A 56 -0.78 -9.45 14.62
N LYS A 57 -1.91 -10.18 14.51
CA LYS A 57 -2.46 -11.00 15.59
C LYS A 57 -1.44 -12.05 16.06
N MET A 58 -0.82 -12.78 15.12
CA MET A 58 0.19 -13.78 15.45
C MET A 58 1.45 -13.16 16.06
N LEU A 59 1.89 -12.01 15.56
CA LEU A 59 3.01 -11.26 16.11
C LEU A 59 2.74 -10.83 17.55
N TYR A 60 1.52 -10.37 17.85
CA TYR A 60 1.11 -9.97 19.19
C TYR A 60 1.00 -11.14 20.17
N VAL A 61 0.55 -12.32 19.71
CA VAL A 61 0.49 -13.55 20.52
C VAL A 61 1.91 -14.03 20.86
N LYS A 62 2.84 -13.98 19.89
CA LYS A 62 4.23 -14.41 20.06
C LYS A 62 5.15 -13.31 20.62
N ARG A 63 4.58 -12.25 21.20
CA ARG A 63 5.34 -11.07 21.61
C ARG A 63 6.38 -11.40 22.68
N SER A 64 7.56 -10.82 22.51
CA SER A 64 8.62 -10.72 23.51
C SER A 64 9.00 -9.25 23.74
N PRO A 65 9.70 -8.91 24.84
CA PRO A 65 10.16 -7.54 25.09
C PRO A 65 10.94 -6.92 23.91
N GLN A 66 11.71 -7.74 23.18
CA GLN A 66 12.49 -7.31 22.02
C GLN A 66 11.61 -6.96 20.81
N THR A 67 10.44 -7.60 20.67
CA THR A 67 9.51 -7.37 19.56
C THR A 67 8.55 -6.20 19.79
N ASN A 68 8.48 -5.64 21.01
CA ASN A 68 7.53 -4.58 21.35
C ASN A 68 7.65 -3.34 20.43
N LYS A 69 8.89 -2.97 20.07
CA LYS A 69 9.13 -1.87 19.12
C LYS A 69 8.55 -2.20 17.74
N THR A 70 8.80 -3.41 17.23
CA THR A 70 8.26 -3.86 15.93
C THR A 70 6.75 -3.94 15.95
N ILE A 71 6.16 -4.48 17.02
CA ILE A 71 4.71 -4.54 17.19
C ILE A 71 4.13 -3.13 17.15
N HIS A 72 4.69 -2.18 17.89
CA HIS A 72 4.20 -0.81 17.92
C HIS A 72 4.26 -0.13 16.54
N VAL A 73 5.37 -0.30 15.79
CA VAL A 73 5.51 0.26 14.45
C VAL A 73 4.52 -0.38 13.48
N VAL A 74 4.42 -1.71 13.46
CA VAL A 74 3.51 -2.44 12.55
C VAL A 74 2.04 -2.18 12.90
N SER A 75 1.68 -2.15 14.19
CA SER A 75 0.30 -1.88 14.60
C SER A 75 -0.11 -0.46 14.25
N SER A 76 0.76 0.53 14.50
CA SER A 76 0.51 1.93 14.13
C SER A 76 0.35 2.08 12.62
N SER A 77 1.19 1.39 11.86
CA SER A 77 1.17 1.45 10.40
C SER A 77 -0.09 0.81 9.81
N PHE A 78 -0.46 -0.38 10.30
CA PHE A 78 -1.65 -1.09 9.86
C PHE A 78 -2.94 -0.39 10.28
N LYS A 79 -3.01 0.16 11.50
CA LYS A 79 -4.18 0.93 11.94
C LYS A 79 -4.47 2.06 10.95
N ALA A 80 -3.47 2.89 10.64
CA ALA A 80 -3.68 4.03 9.74
C ALA A 80 -4.08 3.59 8.32
N ILE A 81 -3.34 2.64 7.73
CA ILE A 81 -3.63 2.16 6.37
C ILE A 81 -4.98 1.45 6.30
N PHE A 82 -5.30 0.57 7.25
CA PHE A 82 -6.55 -0.20 7.23
C PHE A 82 -7.75 0.71 7.36
N THR A 83 -7.69 1.71 8.24
CA THR A 83 -8.83 2.60 8.49
C THR A 83 -9.05 3.58 7.33
N TRP A 84 -7.99 4.16 6.75
CA TRP A 84 -8.12 4.94 5.50
C TRP A 84 -8.69 4.12 4.35
N ASN A 85 -8.19 2.90 4.13
CA ASN A 85 -8.72 2.04 3.08
C ASN A 85 -10.15 1.59 3.39
N THR A 86 -10.49 1.33 4.65
CA THR A 86 -11.87 0.97 5.06
C THR A 86 -12.84 2.09 4.67
N MET A 87 -12.49 3.35 4.96
CA MET A 87 -13.34 4.48 4.61
C MET A 87 -13.49 4.67 3.11
N HIS A 88 -12.40 4.53 2.36
CA HIS A 88 -12.42 4.56 0.89
C HIS A 88 -13.30 3.44 0.33
N ILE A 89 -13.13 2.21 0.82
CA ILE A 89 -13.91 1.04 0.38
C ILE A 89 -15.39 1.24 0.65
N LEU A 90 -15.76 1.69 1.85
CA LEU A 90 -17.17 1.90 2.22
C LEU A 90 -17.80 3.01 1.37
N GLN A 91 -17.07 4.08 1.09
CA GLN A 91 -17.53 5.15 0.22
C GLN A 91 -17.73 4.67 -1.22
N GLU A 92 -16.75 3.99 -1.81
CA GLU A 92 -16.86 3.45 -3.18
C GLU A 92 -17.99 2.43 -3.29
N CYS A 93 -18.18 1.55 -2.30
CA CYS A 93 -19.30 0.60 -2.29
C CYS A 93 -20.65 1.33 -2.28
N ARG A 94 -20.76 2.43 -1.54
CA ARG A 94 -22.00 3.22 -1.47
C ARG A 94 -22.30 3.86 -2.82
N GLU A 95 -21.30 4.47 -3.44
CA GLU A 95 -21.45 5.11 -4.75
C GLU A 95 -21.70 4.10 -5.88
N ALA A 96 -21.03 2.95 -5.85
CA ALA A 96 -21.22 1.88 -6.83
C ALA A 96 -22.65 1.31 -6.80
N CYS A 97 -23.32 1.34 -5.65
CA CYS A 97 -24.73 0.96 -5.52
C CYS A 97 -25.71 2.06 -5.97
N GLY A 98 -25.24 3.26 -6.31
CA GLY A 98 -26.09 4.41 -6.62
C GLY A 98 -27.07 4.73 -5.48
N GLY A 99 -28.33 5.06 -5.81
CA GLY A 99 -29.36 5.35 -4.80
C GLY A 99 -29.62 4.20 -3.83
N GLN A 100 -29.39 2.95 -4.22
CA GLN A 100 -29.55 1.79 -3.32
C GLN A 100 -28.52 1.81 -2.19
N GLY A 101 -27.34 2.40 -2.40
CA GLY A 101 -26.31 2.54 -1.37
C GLY A 101 -26.72 3.42 -0.18
N LEU A 102 -27.74 4.28 -0.35
CA LEU A 102 -28.28 5.14 0.71
C LEU A 102 -29.36 4.46 1.55
N LYS A 103 -29.98 3.39 1.04
CA LYS A 103 -31.05 2.73 1.76
C LYS A 103 -30.50 1.99 2.99
N THR A 104 -31.16 2.18 4.12
CA THR A 104 -30.81 1.55 5.39
C THR A 104 -30.78 0.02 5.31
N GLU A 105 -31.67 -0.59 4.52
CA GLU A 105 -31.73 -2.05 4.29
C GLU A 105 -30.42 -2.62 3.73
N ASN A 106 -29.67 -1.83 2.94
CA ASN A 106 -28.41 -2.23 2.35
C ASN A 106 -27.20 -2.00 3.28
N ARG A 107 -27.41 -1.38 4.45
CA ARG A 107 -26.44 -1.21 5.55
C ARG A 107 -25.12 -0.50 5.23
N VAL A 108 -24.83 -0.16 3.96
CA VAL A 108 -23.54 0.46 3.57
C VAL A 108 -23.36 1.82 4.24
N GLY A 109 -24.41 2.64 4.30
CA GLY A 109 -24.39 3.92 5.00
C GLY A 109 -24.15 3.79 6.51
N GLN A 110 -24.80 2.84 7.17
CA GLN A 110 -24.61 2.56 8.60
C GLN A 110 -23.19 2.09 8.89
N LEU A 111 -22.69 1.11 8.13
CA LEU A 111 -21.31 0.63 8.22
C LEU A 111 -20.32 1.78 8.04
N LYS A 112 -20.56 2.71 7.10
CA LYS A 112 -19.71 3.89 6.94
C LYS A 112 -19.70 4.77 8.20
N GLY A 113 -20.85 5.01 8.82
CA GLY A 113 -20.95 5.80 10.05
C GLY A 113 -20.38 5.11 11.29
N GLU A 114 -20.38 3.77 11.35
CA GLU A 114 -19.79 3.03 12.48
C GLU A 114 -18.25 3.00 12.41
N TYR A 115 -17.70 2.89 11.20
CA TYR A 115 -16.25 2.73 11.01
C TYR A 115 -15.50 4.05 10.86
N ASP A 116 -16.17 5.20 10.72
CA ASP A 116 -15.48 6.50 10.54
C ASP A 116 -14.59 6.85 11.73
N VAL A 117 -15.06 6.54 12.94
CA VAL A 117 -14.38 6.81 14.22
C VAL A 117 -13.03 6.11 14.31
N THR A 118 -12.85 4.99 13.59
CA THR A 118 -11.60 4.23 13.58
C THR A 118 -10.43 5.01 12.97
N THR A 119 -10.72 6.04 12.15
CA THR A 119 -9.68 6.95 11.63
C THR A 119 -9.16 7.92 12.70
N THR A 120 -9.89 8.10 13.81
CA THR A 120 -9.60 9.09 14.85
C THR A 120 -9.11 8.46 16.15
N PHE A 121 -9.82 7.44 16.66
CA PHE A 121 -9.47 6.80 17.92
C PHE A 121 -8.17 6.00 17.83
N GLU A 122 -7.57 5.69 18.98
CA GLU A 122 -6.21 5.13 19.13
C GLU A 122 -5.06 6.01 18.62
N ARG A 123 -5.38 7.22 18.11
CA ARG A 123 -4.54 8.33 17.60
C ARG A 123 -4.84 8.62 16.12
N ASP A 124 -4.76 9.89 15.74
CA ASP A 124 -4.87 10.34 14.35
C ASP A 124 -3.91 9.58 13.42
N ASN A 125 -4.42 9.20 12.25
CA ASN A 125 -3.69 8.39 11.30
C ASN A 125 -2.42 9.08 10.75
N ASN A 126 -2.43 10.40 10.58
CA ASN A 126 -1.27 11.13 10.11
C ASN A 126 -0.17 11.17 11.18
N ILE A 127 -0.54 11.39 12.44
CA ILE A 127 0.40 11.32 13.56
C ILE A 127 0.97 9.90 13.70
N LEU A 128 0.17 8.85 13.50
CA LEU A 128 0.68 7.47 13.48
C LEU A 128 1.68 7.25 12.34
N MET A 129 1.42 7.76 11.13
CA MET A 129 2.39 7.70 10.03
C MET A 129 3.68 8.43 10.37
N GLN A 130 3.63 9.61 11.01
CA GLN A 130 4.83 10.29 11.48
C GLN A 130 5.63 9.43 12.46
N GLN A 131 4.97 8.78 13.41
CA GLN A 131 5.67 7.92 14.37
C GLN A 131 6.37 6.72 13.70
N VAL A 132 5.68 6.09 12.76
CA VAL A 132 6.24 5.00 11.95
C VAL A 132 7.47 5.49 11.21
N SER A 133 7.39 6.61 10.53
CA SER A 133 8.49 7.16 9.73
C SER A 133 9.66 7.63 10.59
N LYS A 134 9.38 8.21 11.76
CA LYS A 134 10.42 8.54 12.75
C LYS A 134 11.19 7.29 13.18
N ALA A 135 10.48 6.19 13.45
CA ALA A 135 11.11 4.92 13.83
C ALA A 135 11.94 4.33 12.68
N LEU A 136 11.44 4.36 11.44
CA LEU A 136 12.13 3.87 10.25
C LEU A 136 13.39 4.69 9.95
N LEU A 137 13.30 6.03 9.96
CA LEU A 137 14.46 6.91 9.76
C LEU A 137 15.50 6.75 10.87
N ALA A 138 15.08 6.52 12.11
CA ALA A 138 16.01 6.28 13.21
C ALA A 138 16.83 5.00 12.98
N GLU A 139 16.19 3.90 12.56
CA GLU A 139 16.90 2.67 12.18
C GLU A 139 17.82 2.90 10.98
N TYR A 140 17.35 3.63 9.97
CA TYR A 140 18.12 3.93 8.77
C TYR A 140 19.39 4.73 9.08
N VAL A 141 19.26 5.81 9.84
CA VAL A 141 20.40 6.65 10.24
C VAL A 141 21.35 5.88 11.17
N ALA A 142 20.83 5.04 12.06
CA ALA A 142 21.67 4.24 12.96
C ALA A 142 22.49 3.19 12.21
N ALA A 143 21.89 2.49 11.23
CA ALA A 143 22.57 1.52 10.39
C ALA A 143 23.69 2.18 9.55
N GLN A 144 23.36 3.30 8.89
CA GLN A 144 24.31 4.08 8.09
C GLN A 144 25.49 4.60 8.92
N LYS A 145 25.24 5.18 10.09
CA LYS A 145 26.31 5.71 10.96
C LYS A 145 27.24 4.64 11.51
N LYS A 146 26.71 3.47 11.84
CA LYS A 146 27.48 2.37 12.44
C LYS A 146 28.10 1.45 11.38
N ASN A 147 27.84 1.70 10.10
CA ASN A 147 28.13 0.80 8.99
C ASN A 147 27.70 -0.64 9.28
N LYS A 148 26.51 -0.79 9.89
CA LYS A 148 25.94 -2.08 10.29
C LYS A 148 24.80 -2.45 9.35
N PRO A 149 24.60 -3.76 9.09
CA PRO A 149 23.45 -4.20 8.31
C PRO A 149 22.14 -3.82 9.03
N PHE A 150 21.14 -3.45 8.25
CA PHE A 150 19.77 -3.22 8.69
C PHE A 150 19.21 -4.49 9.32
N LYS A 151 18.61 -4.36 10.50
CA LYS A 151 17.97 -5.45 11.24
C LYS A 151 16.65 -4.95 11.82
N GLY A 152 15.56 -5.66 11.55
CA GLY A 152 14.22 -5.34 12.03
C GLY A 152 13.43 -4.43 11.08
N LEU A 153 12.13 -4.34 11.37
CA LEU A 153 11.15 -3.55 10.61
C LEU A 153 11.11 -3.90 9.11
N GLY A 154 11.51 -5.11 8.72
CA GLY A 154 11.50 -5.51 7.31
C GLY A 154 12.48 -4.73 6.43
N LEU A 155 13.41 -3.94 7.01
CA LEU A 155 14.39 -3.14 6.29
C LEU A 155 15.60 -3.97 5.82
N GLU A 156 15.62 -5.27 6.10
CA GLU A 156 16.72 -6.18 5.75
C GLU A 156 16.94 -6.27 4.23
N HIS A 157 15.92 -5.95 3.43
CA HIS A 157 16.04 -5.85 1.98
C HIS A 157 17.06 -4.78 1.54
N MET A 158 17.28 -3.74 2.34
CA MET A 158 18.26 -2.68 2.08
C MET A 158 19.71 -3.13 2.24
N ASN A 159 19.96 -4.32 2.81
CA ASN A 159 21.29 -4.93 2.85
C ASN A 159 21.70 -5.54 1.52
N LYS A 160 20.75 -5.75 0.61
CA LYS A 160 20.98 -6.31 -0.72
C LYS A 160 21.20 -5.17 -1.74
N PRO A 161 21.79 -5.45 -2.90
CA PRO A 161 21.87 -4.48 -3.99
C PRO A 161 20.49 -3.90 -4.31
N CYS A 162 20.45 -2.60 -4.60
CA CYS A 162 19.22 -1.92 -5.00
C CYS A 162 18.58 -2.63 -6.21
N PRO A 163 17.29 -2.99 -6.18
CA PRO A 163 16.66 -3.66 -7.29
C PRO A 163 16.70 -2.81 -8.57
N VAL A 164 17.01 -3.44 -9.70
CA VAL A 164 17.05 -2.79 -11.01
C VAL A 164 15.74 -3.04 -11.73
N ILE A 165 15.04 -1.96 -12.11
CA ILE A 165 13.82 -2.07 -12.91
C ILE A 165 14.21 -2.21 -14.39
N PRO A 166 13.74 -3.26 -15.10
CA PRO A 166 14.01 -3.41 -16.52
C PRO A 166 13.47 -2.23 -17.33
N SER A 167 14.20 -1.82 -18.37
CA SER A 167 13.79 -0.74 -19.27
C SER A 167 12.52 -1.08 -20.07
N GLN A 168 12.27 -2.36 -20.31
CA GLN A 168 11.06 -2.85 -20.98
C GLN A 168 10.19 -3.64 -20.01
N LEU A 169 8.98 -3.13 -19.76
CA LEU A 169 8.00 -3.78 -18.89
C LEU A 169 7.01 -4.58 -19.72
N THR A 170 7.01 -5.90 -19.55
CA THR A 170 6.04 -6.79 -20.20
C THR A 170 4.94 -7.22 -19.21
N SER A 171 3.84 -7.74 -19.75
CA SER A 171 2.71 -8.24 -18.95
C SER A 171 3.11 -9.38 -18.00
N THR A 172 4.11 -10.19 -18.37
CA THR A 172 4.64 -11.27 -17.54
C THR A 172 5.54 -10.72 -16.44
N THR A 173 6.41 -9.74 -16.76
CA THR A 173 7.23 -9.01 -15.77
C THR A 173 6.36 -8.37 -14.69
N LEU A 174 5.29 -7.66 -15.08
CA LEU A 174 4.39 -6.98 -14.15
C LEU A 174 3.63 -7.93 -13.21
N ARG A 175 3.43 -9.20 -13.61
CA ARG A 175 2.75 -10.22 -12.78
C ARG A 175 3.72 -11.04 -11.91
N CYS A 176 5.02 -10.94 -12.17
CA CYS A 176 6.05 -11.64 -11.41
C CYS A 176 6.08 -11.13 -9.97
N SER A 177 5.93 -12.04 -9.00
CA SER A 177 5.95 -11.72 -7.57
C SER A 177 7.26 -11.07 -7.12
N GLN A 178 8.39 -11.54 -7.66
CA GLN A 178 9.71 -11.00 -7.36
C GLN A 178 9.82 -9.53 -7.83
N PHE A 179 9.44 -9.26 -9.08
CA PHE A 179 9.44 -7.90 -9.62
C PHE A 179 8.53 -6.96 -8.82
N GLN A 180 7.33 -7.42 -8.46
CA GLN A 180 6.39 -6.65 -7.65
C GLN A 180 6.96 -6.30 -6.26
N MET A 181 7.63 -7.25 -5.60
CA MET A 181 8.34 -6.98 -4.34
C MET A 181 9.49 -6.01 -4.53
N ASP A 182 10.30 -6.20 -5.57
CA ASP A 182 11.45 -5.35 -5.87
C ASP A 182 11.05 -3.90 -6.10
N ALA A 183 9.93 -3.67 -6.80
CA ALA A 183 9.35 -2.33 -6.99
C ALA A 183 8.95 -1.67 -5.66
N LEU A 184 8.37 -2.44 -4.72
CA LEU A 184 8.00 -1.91 -3.40
C LEU A 184 9.22 -1.70 -2.49
N CYS A 185 10.21 -2.59 -2.54
CA CYS A 185 11.49 -2.43 -1.84
C CYS A 185 12.26 -1.19 -2.31
N LEU A 186 12.21 -0.90 -3.61
CA LEU A 186 12.84 0.30 -4.14
C LEU A 186 12.23 1.59 -3.56
N ARG A 187 10.90 1.66 -3.40
CA ARG A 187 10.24 2.81 -2.76
C ARG A 187 10.79 3.06 -1.35
N ASP A 188 10.96 1.98 -0.58
CA ASP A 188 11.51 2.05 0.77
C ASP A 188 12.95 2.58 0.79
N VAL A 189 13.76 2.31 -0.25
CA VAL A 189 15.15 2.80 -0.36
C VAL A 189 15.20 4.28 -0.76
N LEU A 190 14.39 4.69 -1.73
CA LEU A 190 14.46 6.05 -2.29
C LEU A 190 13.98 7.11 -1.30
N LEU A 191 12.89 6.84 -0.55
CA LEU A 191 12.26 7.83 0.32
C LEU A 191 13.18 8.35 1.46
N PRO A 192 13.94 7.49 2.18
CA PRO A 192 14.92 7.95 3.16
C PRO A 192 16.09 8.73 2.55
N ILE A 193 16.52 8.37 1.34
CA ILE A 193 17.62 9.05 0.64
C ILE A 193 17.19 10.47 0.26
N SER A 194 16.01 10.61 -0.36
CA SER A 194 15.42 11.92 -0.70
C SER A 194 15.24 12.79 0.55
N HIS A 195 14.87 12.17 1.69
CA HIS A 195 14.73 12.91 2.95
C HIS A 195 16.08 13.43 3.43
N LYS A 196 17.13 12.61 3.36
CA LYS A 196 18.46 13.04 3.79
C LYS A 196 19.02 14.15 2.89
N SER A 197 18.89 14.03 1.56
CA SER A 197 19.47 15.02 0.63
C SER A 197 18.86 16.42 0.80
N GLN A 198 17.52 16.51 0.97
CA GLN A 198 16.81 17.78 1.12
C GLN A 198 17.26 18.59 2.35
N HIS A 199 17.64 17.93 3.45
CA HIS A 199 17.98 18.63 4.69
C HIS A 199 19.47 18.83 4.91
N VAL A 200 20.33 17.94 4.38
CA VAL A 200 21.78 18.20 4.37
C VAL A 200 22.09 19.49 3.60
N ALA A 201 21.33 19.77 2.54
CA ALA A 201 21.45 21.02 1.77
C ALA A 201 21.02 22.29 2.53
N LYS A 202 20.19 22.18 3.59
CA LYS A 202 19.58 23.33 4.27
C LYS A 202 20.17 23.64 5.66
N GLY A 203 21.04 22.79 6.20
CA GLY A 203 21.69 23.02 7.51
C GLY A 203 20.73 23.04 8.71
N GLU A 204 19.50 22.53 8.56
CA GLU A 204 18.45 22.56 9.58
C GLU A 204 18.70 21.55 10.72
N SER A 205 18.12 21.81 11.90
CA SER A 205 18.11 20.82 12.99
C SER A 205 17.30 19.58 12.60
N LYS A 206 17.67 18.40 13.13
CA LYS A 206 17.04 17.13 12.73
C LYS A 206 15.55 17.07 13.05
N GLU A 207 15.17 17.64 14.19
CA GLU A 207 13.80 17.69 14.67
C GLU A 207 12.96 18.62 13.79
N HIS A 208 13.51 19.78 13.41
CA HIS A 208 12.83 20.71 12.51
C HIS A 208 12.70 20.14 11.11
N ALA A 209 13.77 19.55 10.57
CA ALA A 209 13.78 18.85 9.30
C ALA A 209 12.67 17.79 9.21
N PHE A 210 12.54 16.95 10.25
CA PHE A 210 11.53 15.91 10.28
C PHE A 210 10.09 16.45 10.30
N ILE A 211 9.83 17.51 11.07
CA ILE A 211 8.51 18.15 11.15
C ILE A 211 8.16 18.83 9.82
N MET A 212 9.12 19.53 9.23
CA MET A 212 8.92 20.28 7.98
C MET A 212 8.81 19.36 6.75
N SER A 213 9.37 18.15 6.80
CA SER A 213 9.23 17.10 5.78
C SER A 213 8.08 16.13 6.06
N PHE A 214 7.00 16.63 6.63
CA PHE A 214 5.83 15.84 6.97
C PHE A 214 5.32 14.99 5.80
N LYS A 215 5.30 15.54 4.57
CA LYS A 215 4.80 14.81 3.40
C LYS A 215 5.67 13.60 3.05
N LEU A 216 6.98 13.77 3.08
CA LEU A 216 7.94 12.70 2.79
C LEU A 216 7.97 11.66 3.91
N ALA A 217 7.81 12.11 5.16
CA ALA A 217 7.62 11.21 6.29
C ALA A 217 6.33 10.40 6.11
N GLU A 218 5.20 11.00 5.75
CA GLU A 218 3.96 10.26 5.49
C GLU A 218 4.16 9.20 4.38
N ASP A 219 4.79 9.58 3.28
CA ASP A 219 5.04 8.69 2.14
C ASP A 219 5.95 7.51 2.51
N LEU A 220 6.95 7.71 3.37
CA LEU A 220 7.79 6.63 3.92
C LEU A 220 6.98 5.64 4.76
N GLY A 221 6.10 6.15 5.62
CA GLY A 221 5.24 5.32 6.47
C GLY A 221 4.27 4.49 5.63
N ARG A 222 3.70 5.10 4.58
CA ARG A 222 2.85 4.40 3.61
C ARG A 222 3.62 3.34 2.82
N ALA A 223 4.80 3.65 2.30
CA ALA A 223 5.63 2.69 1.55
C ALA A 223 5.97 1.45 2.38
N PHE A 224 6.42 1.66 3.62
CA PHE A 224 6.68 0.58 4.56
C PHE A 224 5.43 -0.28 4.81
N SER A 225 4.28 0.37 5.01
CA SER A 225 3.02 -0.33 5.28
C SER A 225 2.56 -1.16 4.08
N ASP A 226 2.58 -0.55 2.88
CA ASP A 226 2.20 -1.18 1.63
C ASP A 226 3.06 -2.42 1.37
N ARG A 227 4.39 -2.29 1.48
CA ARG A 227 5.32 -3.42 1.33
C ARG A 227 5.07 -4.48 2.38
N SER A 228 4.88 -4.11 3.64
CA SER A 228 4.62 -5.05 4.72
C SER A 228 3.33 -5.84 4.47
N ILE A 229 2.24 -5.19 4.08
CA ILE A 229 0.97 -5.83 3.74
C ILE A 229 1.13 -6.76 2.54
N PHE A 230 1.80 -6.29 1.50
CA PHE A 230 2.00 -7.04 0.27
C PHE A 230 2.90 -8.27 0.48
N GLN A 231 3.94 -8.15 1.30
CA GLN A 231 4.77 -9.28 1.71
C GLN A 231 3.94 -10.37 2.41
N LYS A 232 2.99 -9.99 3.29
CA LYS A 232 2.11 -10.96 3.97
C LYS A 232 1.11 -11.61 3.03
N PHE A 233 0.71 -10.92 1.97
CA PHE A 233 -0.04 -11.54 0.89
C PHE A 233 0.77 -12.64 0.22
N LEU A 234 2.01 -12.34 -0.17
CA LEU A 234 2.90 -13.29 -0.84
C LEU A 234 3.20 -14.52 0.01
N GLU A 235 3.48 -14.32 1.30
CA GLU A 235 3.68 -15.42 2.24
C GLU A 235 2.44 -16.32 2.32
N ALA A 236 1.23 -15.75 2.33
CA ALA A 236 -0.02 -16.51 2.34
C ALA A 236 -0.26 -17.29 1.02
N GLU A 237 0.02 -16.67 -0.13
CA GLU A 237 -0.09 -17.32 -1.45
C GLU A 237 0.92 -18.46 -1.62
N ALA A 238 2.14 -18.29 -1.09
CA ALA A 238 3.21 -19.29 -1.19
C ALA A 238 2.87 -20.61 -0.49
N ILE A 239 2.10 -20.56 0.60
CA ILE A 239 1.68 -21.74 1.38
C ILE A 239 0.65 -22.60 0.62
N LEU A 240 -0.07 -22.03 -0.34
CA LEU A 240 -1.09 -22.77 -1.08
C LEU A 240 -0.49 -23.77 -2.07
N ALA A 241 -1.12 -24.94 -2.15
CA ALA A 241 -0.88 -25.90 -3.22
C ALA A 241 -1.28 -25.32 -4.59
N VAL A 242 -0.67 -25.83 -5.66
CA VAL A 242 -1.02 -25.45 -7.03
C VAL A 242 -2.48 -25.81 -7.29
N GLY A 243 -3.24 -24.86 -7.82
CA GLY A 243 -4.65 -25.02 -8.12
C GLY A 243 -5.38 -23.68 -8.22
N SER A 244 -6.69 -23.74 -8.46
CA SER A 244 -7.52 -22.57 -8.77
C SER A 244 -7.48 -21.46 -7.72
N LEU A 245 -7.40 -21.81 -6.44
CA LEU A 245 -7.30 -20.81 -5.37
C LEU A 245 -6.00 -20.02 -5.43
N LYS A 246 -4.88 -20.69 -5.77
CA LYS A 246 -3.57 -20.04 -5.91
C LYS A 246 -3.57 -19.09 -7.11
N ASP A 247 -4.21 -19.49 -8.21
CA ASP A 247 -4.35 -18.65 -9.41
C ASP A 247 -5.17 -17.39 -9.12
N VAL A 248 -6.29 -17.53 -8.39
CA VAL A 248 -7.11 -16.40 -7.96
C VAL A 248 -6.32 -15.47 -7.03
N LEU A 249 -5.61 -16.01 -6.04
CA LEU A 249 -4.76 -15.18 -5.16
C LEU A 249 -3.64 -14.49 -5.93
N GLY A 250 -3.00 -15.13 -6.91
CA GLY A 250 -1.99 -14.51 -7.75
C GLY A 250 -2.54 -13.36 -8.61
N MET A 251 -3.79 -13.48 -9.07
CA MET A 251 -4.50 -12.39 -9.75
C MET A 251 -4.80 -11.23 -8.80
N LEU A 252 -5.35 -11.52 -7.61
CA LEU A 252 -5.62 -10.50 -6.59
C LEU A 252 -4.33 -9.81 -6.14
N ARG A 253 -3.23 -10.54 -5.91
CA ARG A 253 -1.92 -9.97 -5.63
C ARG A 253 -1.51 -8.95 -6.70
N SER A 254 -1.66 -9.32 -7.97
CA SER A 254 -1.31 -8.42 -9.07
C SER A 254 -2.17 -7.15 -9.07
N PHE A 255 -3.47 -7.26 -8.76
CA PHE A 255 -4.32 -6.07 -8.57
C PHE A 255 -3.84 -5.18 -7.42
N VAL A 256 -3.45 -5.77 -6.27
CA VAL A 256 -2.92 -4.99 -5.14
C VAL A 256 -1.67 -4.23 -5.56
N CYS A 257 -0.69 -4.90 -6.16
CA CYS A 257 0.56 -4.25 -6.54
C CYS A 257 0.33 -3.14 -7.59
N LEU A 258 -0.49 -3.40 -8.61
CA LEU A 258 -0.75 -2.42 -9.66
C LEU A 258 -1.55 -1.22 -9.16
N ASP A 259 -2.50 -1.40 -8.23
CA ASP A 259 -3.19 -0.27 -7.56
C ASP A 259 -2.20 0.56 -6.74
N LEU A 260 -1.29 -0.09 -6.01
CA LEU A 260 -0.26 0.59 -5.22
C LEU A 260 0.71 1.38 -6.11
N CYS A 261 1.24 0.76 -7.16
CA CYS A 261 2.16 1.40 -8.11
C CYS A 261 1.47 2.52 -8.90
N GLY A 262 0.23 2.31 -9.35
CA GLY A 262 -0.55 3.31 -10.08
C GLY A 262 -0.81 4.59 -9.28
N ARG A 263 -1.04 4.47 -7.97
CA ARG A 263 -1.15 5.64 -7.06
C ARG A 263 0.19 6.34 -6.83
N CYS A 264 1.31 5.60 -6.90
CA CYS A 264 2.65 6.14 -6.65
C CYS A 264 3.24 6.89 -7.83
N LEU A 265 2.90 6.53 -9.07
CA LEU A 265 3.33 7.25 -10.28
C LEU A 265 2.81 8.70 -10.34
N ILE A 266 1.83 9.05 -9.51
CA ILE A 266 1.26 10.40 -9.38
C ILE A 266 2.00 11.21 -8.29
N SER A 267 2.80 10.57 -7.42
CA SER A 267 3.60 11.28 -6.42
C SER A 267 4.77 12.01 -7.11
N PRO A 268 5.05 13.28 -6.77
CA PRO A 268 6.11 14.08 -7.40
C PRO A 268 7.53 13.49 -7.25
N ILE A 269 7.71 12.48 -6.41
CA ILE A 269 8.96 11.69 -6.31
C ILE A 269 9.19 10.81 -7.55
N TRP A 270 8.12 10.47 -8.28
CA TRP A 270 8.13 9.69 -9.52
C TRP A 270 7.90 10.54 -10.77
N VAL A 271 7.55 11.83 -10.61
CA VAL A 271 7.39 12.78 -11.71
C VAL A 271 8.74 13.45 -11.96
N PRO A 272 9.30 13.36 -13.18
CA PRO A 272 10.59 13.95 -13.48
C PRO A 272 10.48 15.47 -13.51
N ILE A 273 11.24 16.17 -12.67
CA ILE A 273 11.65 17.53 -13.00
C ILE A 273 12.71 17.37 -14.10
N GLY A 274 12.29 17.42 -15.37
CA GLY A 274 13.22 17.44 -16.51
C GLY A 274 13.29 16.21 -17.42
N GLY A 275 12.23 15.39 -17.51
CA GLY A 275 12.09 14.42 -18.62
C GLY A 275 13.05 13.22 -18.67
N GLN A 276 13.81 12.94 -17.62
CA GLN A 276 14.60 11.71 -17.48
C GLN A 276 14.30 11.04 -16.14
N CYS A 277 14.07 9.72 -16.18
CA CYS A 277 13.82 8.91 -15.00
C CYS A 277 15.12 8.85 -14.19
N CYS A 278 15.18 9.52 -13.02
CA CYS A 278 16.33 9.46 -12.11
C CYS A 278 16.45 8.07 -11.49
N PHE A 279 16.97 7.11 -12.26
CA PHE A 279 17.25 5.75 -11.79
C PHE A 279 18.75 5.43 -11.70
N CYS A 280 19.67 6.31 -12.11
CA CYS A 280 21.09 5.94 -12.19
C CYS A 280 22.18 6.99 -11.90
N GLU A 281 21.90 8.26 -11.58
CA GLU A 281 22.97 9.29 -11.68
C GLU A 281 23.80 9.60 -10.42
N GLU A 282 23.55 8.99 -9.25
CA GLU A 282 24.35 9.29 -8.04
C GLU A 282 25.49 8.30 -7.75
N ARG A 283 25.82 7.37 -8.67
CA ARG A 283 26.87 6.36 -8.41
C ARG A 283 28.22 6.57 -9.11
N ASN A 284 28.44 7.69 -9.84
CA ASN A 284 29.66 7.89 -10.64
C ASN A 284 30.59 9.04 -10.23
N HIS A 285 30.42 9.69 -9.07
CA HIS A 285 31.30 10.81 -8.67
C HIS A 285 32.43 10.46 -7.68
N LYS A 286 32.89 9.19 -7.63
CA LYS A 286 34.07 8.81 -6.83
C LYS A 286 35.19 8.09 -7.58
N ASP A 287 35.05 7.85 -8.89
CA ASP A 287 36.05 7.13 -9.68
C ASP A 287 36.54 7.93 -10.90
N LEU A 288 36.67 9.26 -10.79
CA LEU A 288 37.46 10.07 -11.73
C LEU A 288 38.25 11.09 -10.92
N GLN A 289 39.54 11.14 -11.22
CA GLN A 289 40.61 11.96 -10.65
C GLN A 289 40.25 13.44 -10.47
#